data_AF-A0A5M8PT10-F1
#
_entry.id   AF-A0A5M8PT10-F1
#
_cell.length_a   1.000
_cell.length_b   1.000
_cell.length_c   1.000
_cell.angle_alpha   90.00
_cell.angle_beta   90.00
_cell.angle_gamma   90.00
#
_symmetry.space_group_name_H-M   'P 1'
#
loop_
_entity.id
_entity.type
_entity.pdbx_description
1 polymer ?
#
loop_
_entity_poly.entity_id
_entity_poly.type
_entity_poly.pdbx_seq_one_letter_code
_entity_poly.pdbx_strand_id
1 'polypeptide(L)'
;MRAFGLHSIIAAFVLASPVISTVLLPRKQVCANDGKTVAGTIFTRDLSETSSSLRVRGNSPIPCIWCGISTTTYIVITSLAIPGLLPDDTRPLLQRRGVAAAAAQLKYYIGINGDVALPAGSFTYLNDWVRLQAFNANNHQLTRGVTLSAFLALRSWMIAYGVFGTASFKIYDGFNLVGSGNLELLNGLPN
;
A
#
# COMPACT_ATOMS: atom_id res chain seq x y z
N MET A 1 -30.21 24.04 -81.60
CA MET A 1 -29.06 24.49 -80.79
C MET A 1 -29.29 24.04 -79.35
N ARG A 2 -28.55 23.04 -78.85
CA ARG A 2 -28.61 22.60 -77.45
C ARG A 2 -27.18 22.55 -76.92
N ALA A 3 -26.89 23.36 -75.91
CA ALA A 3 -25.58 23.48 -75.29
C ALA A 3 -25.46 22.46 -74.13
N PHE A 4 -24.36 21.71 -74.11
CA PHE A 4 -23.99 20.81 -73.01
C PHE A 4 -23.11 21.58 -72.01
N GLY A 5 -23.53 21.65 -70.75
CA GLY A 5 -22.74 22.18 -69.64
C GLY A 5 -22.01 21.07 -68.90
N LEU A 6 -20.69 21.01 -69.02
CA LEU A 6 -19.83 20.17 -68.17
C LEU A 6 -19.66 20.83 -66.80
N HIS A 7 -20.10 20.16 -65.74
CA HIS A 7 -19.80 20.54 -64.36
C HIS A 7 -18.48 19.88 -63.92
N SER A 8 -17.54 20.70 -63.46
CA SER A 8 -16.25 20.26 -62.92
C SER A 8 -16.40 19.94 -61.43
N ILE A 9 -16.07 18.71 -61.02
CA ILE A 9 -16.11 18.28 -59.62
C ILE A 9 -14.69 18.42 -59.05
N ILE A 10 -14.50 19.34 -58.12
CA ILE A 10 -13.25 19.52 -57.37
C ILE A 10 -13.24 18.51 -56.21
N ALA A 11 -12.37 17.51 -56.28
CA ALA A 11 -12.15 16.55 -55.21
C ALA A 11 -11.22 17.15 -54.15
N ALA A 12 -11.75 17.42 -52.94
CA ALA A 12 -10.97 17.86 -51.80
C ALA A 12 -10.24 16.66 -51.16
N PHE A 13 -8.92 16.60 -51.32
CA PHE A 13 -8.07 15.65 -50.61
C PHE A 13 -7.93 16.09 -49.15
N VAL A 14 -8.66 15.42 -48.25
CA VAL A 14 -8.48 15.56 -46.80
C VAL A 14 -7.21 14.81 -46.40
N LEU A 15 -6.15 15.55 -46.08
CA LEU A 15 -4.92 15.01 -45.48
C LEU A 15 -5.22 14.60 -44.03
N ALA A 16 -5.63 13.34 -43.84
CA ALA A 16 -5.70 12.74 -42.52
C ALA A 16 -4.29 12.65 -41.94
N SER A 17 -4.00 13.47 -40.93
CA SER A 17 -2.73 13.40 -40.21
C SER A 17 -2.78 12.21 -39.25
N PRO A 18 -1.80 11.29 -39.28
CA PRO A 18 -1.76 10.20 -38.30
C PRO A 18 -1.54 10.80 -36.90
N VAL A 19 -2.50 10.54 -36.00
CA VAL A 19 -2.32 10.84 -34.58
C VAL A 19 -1.26 9.87 -34.06
N ILE A 20 -0.05 10.38 -33.84
CA ILE A 20 1.00 9.64 -33.14
C ILE A 20 0.57 9.57 -31.68
N SER A 21 -0.12 8.48 -31.32
CA SER A 21 -0.43 8.16 -29.93
C SER A 21 0.88 7.98 -29.18
N THR A 22 1.25 8.96 -28.35
CA THR A 22 2.36 8.81 -27.42
C THR A 22 1.97 7.74 -26.41
N VAL A 23 2.67 6.60 -26.44
CA VAL A 23 2.51 5.57 -25.42
C VAL A 23 3.05 6.17 -24.13
N LEU A 24 2.15 6.58 -23.23
CA LEU A 24 2.52 6.99 -21.88
C LEU A 24 3.21 5.80 -21.22
N LEU A 25 4.53 5.90 -21.01
CA LEU A 25 5.24 4.94 -20.18
C LEU A 25 4.51 4.85 -18.83
N PRO A 26 4.28 3.65 -18.29
CA PRO A 26 3.67 3.49 -16.97
C PRO A 26 4.41 4.39 -15.98
N ARG A 27 3.68 5.28 -15.32
CA ARG A 27 4.28 6.14 -14.28
C ARG A 27 4.91 5.22 -13.25
N LYS A 28 6.19 5.43 -12.96
CA LYS A 28 6.85 4.74 -11.84
C LYS A 28 5.99 4.94 -10.61
N GLN A 29 5.66 3.85 -9.93
CA GLN A 29 4.93 3.91 -8.67
C GLN A 29 5.86 4.51 -7.61
N VAL A 30 5.39 5.57 -6.95
CA VAL A 30 6.17 6.34 -5.98
C VAL A 30 5.56 6.17 -4.59
N CYS A 31 6.41 6.04 -3.58
CA CYS A 31 6.00 5.90 -2.19
C CYS A 31 5.34 7.20 -1.68
N ALA A 32 4.17 7.09 -1.05
CA ALA A 32 3.43 8.23 -0.53
C ALA A 32 4.04 8.82 0.77
N ASN A 33 5.01 8.13 1.37
CA ASN A 33 5.69 8.56 2.59
C ASN A 33 6.67 9.72 2.36
N ASP A 34 7.26 9.85 1.16
CA ASP A 34 8.14 10.96 0.78
C ASP A 34 7.78 11.62 -0.57
N GLY A 35 6.91 11.01 -1.37
CA GLY A 35 6.52 11.47 -2.69
C GLY A 35 7.63 11.45 -3.73
N LYS A 36 8.75 10.74 -3.47
CA LYS A 36 9.96 10.76 -4.33
C LYS A 36 10.54 9.37 -4.57
N THR A 37 10.50 8.48 -3.59
CA THR A 37 11.12 7.15 -3.70
C THR A 37 10.30 6.24 -4.61
N VAL A 38 10.97 5.55 -5.53
CA VAL A 38 10.32 4.55 -6.39
C VAL A 38 10.02 3.30 -5.57
N ALA A 39 8.77 2.85 -5.58
CA ALA A 39 8.35 1.64 -4.87
C ALA A 39 9.17 0.42 -5.34
N GLY A 40 9.61 -0.40 -4.38
CA GLY A 40 10.49 -1.55 -4.63
C GLY A 40 11.99 -1.23 -4.62
N THR A 41 12.37 0.05 -4.53
CA THR A 41 13.77 0.46 -4.25
C THR A 41 13.99 0.67 -2.75
N ILE A 42 15.25 0.71 -2.32
CA ILE A 42 15.60 0.93 -0.91
C ILE A 42 15.08 2.30 -0.47
N PHE A 43 14.08 2.30 0.41
CA PHE A 43 13.56 3.53 0.99
C PHE A 43 14.46 3.99 2.14
N THR A 44 15.24 5.05 1.90
CA THR A 44 16.03 5.71 2.95
C THR A 44 15.25 6.91 3.45
N ARG A 45 14.85 6.86 4.72
CA ARG A 45 14.35 8.05 5.41
C ARG A 45 15.52 8.63 6.20
N ASP A 46 15.67 9.95 6.15
CA ASP A 46 16.53 10.63 7.11
C ASP A 46 16.01 10.30 8.53
N LEU A 47 16.84 9.63 9.34
CA LEU A 47 16.49 9.07 10.65
C LEU A 47 16.35 10.14 11.73
N SER A 48 16.32 11.43 11.37
CA SER A 48 15.95 12.50 12.28
C SER A 48 14.49 12.30 12.69
N GLU A 49 14.28 11.56 13.78
CA GLU A 49 13.00 11.34 14.46
C GLU A 49 12.29 12.66 14.85
N THR A 50 12.92 13.81 14.62
CA THR A 50 12.47 15.14 15.03
C THR A 50 11.54 15.82 14.02
N SER A 51 11.35 15.32 12.80
CA SER A 51 10.65 16.09 11.75
C SER A 51 9.48 15.35 11.10
N SER A 52 8.37 15.21 11.83
CA SER A 52 7.07 15.79 11.42
C SER A 52 6.00 15.49 12.48
N SER A 53 5.77 16.40 13.42
CA SER A 53 4.52 16.45 14.20
C SER A 53 3.30 16.80 13.33
N LEU A 54 3.52 17.05 12.04
CA LEU A 54 2.49 17.35 11.05
C LEU A 54 1.88 16.05 10.54
N ARG A 55 0.68 15.74 11.02
CA ARG A 55 -0.21 14.78 10.36
C ARG A 55 -0.46 15.25 8.92
N VAL A 56 -0.47 14.32 7.97
CA VAL A 56 -0.88 14.66 6.60
C VAL A 56 -2.32 15.15 6.66
N ARG A 57 -2.55 16.42 6.31
CA ARG A 57 -3.90 17.01 6.30
C ARG A 57 -4.62 16.55 5.04
N GLY A 58 -5.43 15.52 5.15
CA GLY A 58 -6.26 15.00 4.05
C GLY A 58 -6.71 13.56 4.26
N ASN A 59 -7.70 13.12 3.49
CA ASN A 59 -8.07 11.70 3.44
C ASN A 59 -6.88 10.89 2.89
N SER A 60 -6.63 9.71 3.47
CA SER A 60 -5.63 8.80 2.90
C SER A 60 -6.04 8.42 1.48
N PRO A 61 -5.23 8.71 0.45
CA PRO A 61 -5.56 8.31 -0.92
C PRO A 61 -5.44 6.79 -1.00
N ILE A 62 -6.56 6.09 -1.23
CA ILE A 62 -6.58 4.64 -1.43
C ILE A 62 -6.93 4.36 -2.90
N PRO A 63 -6.13 3.57 -3.64
CA PRO A 63 -4.97 2.81 -3.16
C PRO A 63 -3.77 3.67 -2.77
N CYS A 64 -3.09 3.31 -1.68
CA CYS A 64 -1.91 4.02 -1.15
C CYS A 64 -0.67 3.13 -1.20
N ILE A 65 0.42 3.60 -1.79
CA ILE A 65 1.71 2.89 -1.79
C ILE A 65 2.57 3.44 -0.66
N TRP A 66 2.99 2.57 0.26
CA TRP A 66 3.74 2.97 1.45
C TRP A 66 4.97 2.08 1.65
N CYS A 67 6.17 2.67 1.66
CA CYS A 67 7.42 1.93 1.63
C CYS A 67 8.02 1.74 3.04
N GLY A 68 8.59 0.56 3.27
CA GLY A 68 9.23 0.18 4.52
C GLY A 68 10.64 0.77 4.63
N ILE A 69 10.96 1.37 5.78
CA ILE A 69 12.24 2.04 6.04
C ILE A 69 13.39 1.05 5.92
N SER A 70 14.44 1.44 5.19
CA SER A 70 15.67 0.70 4.96
C SER A 70 15.46 -0.69 4.33
N THR A 71 14.38 -0.84 3.55
CA THR A 71 14.06 -2.08 2.84
C THR A 71 13.58 -1.78 1.42
N THR A 72 13.54 -2.81 0.58
CA THR A 72 12.82 -2.83 -0.71
C THR A 72 11.35 -3.21 -0.56
N THR A 73 10.91 -3.55 0.66
CA THR A 73 9.53 -3.94 0.94
C THR A 73 8.62 -2.72 0.95
N TYR A 74 7.45 -2.86 0.35
CA TYR A 74 6.39 -1.86 0.46
C TYR A 74 5.02 -2.53 0.53
N ILE A 75 4.04 -1.77 1.01
CA ILE A 75 2.64 -2.20 0.99
C ILE A 75 1.83 -1.33 0.04
N VAL A 76 0.81 -1.93 -0.54
CA VAL A 76 -0.27 -1.20 -1.23
C VAL A 76 -1.52 -1.36 -0.39
N ILE A 77 -1.93 -0.31 0.32
CA ILE A 77 -3.22 -0.29 1.03
C ILE A 77 -4.31 -0.22 -0.04
N THR A 78 -5.16 -1.24 -0.09
CA THR A 78 -6.22 -1.37 -1.10
C THR A 78 -7.60 -1.01 -0.56
N SER A 79 -7.79 -1.09 0.76
CA SER A 79 -9.05 -0.72 1.41
C SER A 79 -8.78 -0.24 2.84
N LEU A 80 -9.66 0.64 3.31
CA LEU A 80 -9.74 1.07 4.70
C LEU A 80 -11.20 1.33 5.04
N ALA A 81 -11.69 0.66 6.07
CA ALA A 81 -12.98 0.92 6.68
C ALA A 81 -12.74 1.48 8.09
N ILE A 82 -13.02 2.77 8.26
CA ILE A 82 -12.92 3.46 9.56
C ILE A 82 -14.28 3.29 10.26
N PRO A 83 -14.36 2.62 11.42
CA PRO A 83 -15.59 2.59 12.18
C PRO A 83 -15.92 3.99 12.69
N GLY A 84 -17.21 4.36 12.75
CA GLY A 84 -17.63 5.66 13.29
C GLY A 84 -17.02 5.88 14.68
N LEU A 85 -16.27 6.98 14.84
CA LEU A 85 -15.56 7.29 16.09
C LEU A 85 -16.53 7.93 17.08
N LEU A 86 -16.60 7.37 18.29
CA LEU A 86 -17.20 8.05 19.45
C LEU A 86 -16.14 8.94 20.13
N PRO A 87 -16.53 9.97 20.92
CA PRO A 87 -15.61 10.91 21.55
C PRO A 87 -14.50 10.28 22.42
N ASP A 88 -14.73 9.08 22.96
CA ASP A 88 -13.80 8.33 23.83
C ASP A 88 -13.30 7.03 23.20
N ASP A 89 -13.21 6.99 21.89
CA ASP A 89 -12.83 5.78 21.18
C ASP A 89 -11.35 5.39 21.42
N THR A 90 -11.14 4.32 22.18
CA THR A 90 -9.81 3.74 22.44
C THR A 90 -9.33 2.80 21.33
N ARG A 91 -10.18 2.45 20.36
CA ARG A 91 -9.86 1.53 19.26
C ARG A 91 -8.62 1.95 18.45
N PRO A 92 -8.39 3.23 18.12
CA PRO A 92 -7.14 3.68 17.49
C PRO A 92 -5.88 3.30 18.26
N LEU A 93 -5.90 3.47 19.59
CA LEU A 93 -4.78 3.13 20.46
C LEU A 93 -4.56 1.62 20.52
N LEU A 94 -5.65 0.84 20.62
CA LEU A 94 -5.61 -0.62 20.65
C LEU A 94 -5.07 -1.19 19.34
N GLN A 95 -5.51 -0.68 18.19
CA GLN A 95 -4.95 -1.07 16.89
C GLN A 95 -3.47 -0.73 16.77
N ARG A 96 -3.07 0.48 17.16
CA ARG A 96 -1.65 0.88 17.14
C ARG A 96 -0.79 -0.07 17.99
N ARG A 97 -1.28 -0.46 19.16
CA ARG A 97 -0.61 -1.42 20.06
C ARG A 97 -0.61 -2.83 19.47
N GLY A 98 -1.70 -3.29 18.87
CA GLY A 98 -1.81 -4.60 18.24
C GLY A 98 -0.81 -4.78 17.09
N VAL A 99 -0.72 -3.81 16.18
CA VAL A 99 0.26 -3.85 15.07
C VAL A 99 1.70 -3.79 15.61
N ALA A 100 1.96 -2.99 16.65
CA ALA A 100 3.28 -2.94 17.29
C ALA A 100 3.66 -4.27 17.97
N ALA A 101 2.72 -4.93 18.64
CA ALA A 101 2.93 -6.21 19.29
C ALA A 101 3.19 -7.33 18.26
N ALA A 102 2.42 -7.36 17.16
CA ALA A 102 2.66 -8.29 16.06
C ALA A 102 4.07 -8.14 15.45
N ALA A 103 4.51 -6.88 15.23
CA ALA A 103 5.86 -6.59 14.75
C ALA A 103 6.93 -7.03 15.78
N ALA A 104 6.70 -6.80 17.07
CA ALA A 104 7.61 -7.25 18.13
C ALA A 104 7.73 -8.79 18.17
N GLN A 105 6.63 -9.51 17.96
CA GLN A 105 6.63 -10.97 17.89
C GLN A 105 7.43 -11.50 16.69
N LEU A 106 7.26 -10.90 15.50
CA LEU A 106 8.08 -11.25 14.33
C LEU A 106 9.56 -10.94 14.56
N LYS A 107 9.88 -9.79 15.18
CA LYS A 107 11.26 -9.44 15.55
C LYS A 107 11.86 -10.46 16.50
N TYR A 108 11.10 -10.92 17.50
CA TYR A 108 11.52 -11.99 18.40
C TYR A 108 11.82 -13.28 17.61
N TYR A 109 10.90 -13.73 16.75
CA TYR A 109 11.10 -14.92 15.91
C TYR A 109 12.31 -14.83 14.98
N ILE A 110 12.59 -13.64 14.43
CA ILE A 110 13.81 -13.41 13.64
C ILE A 110 15.06 -13.50 14.52
N GLY A 111 15.02 -12.98 15.74
CA GLY A 111 16.13 -13.06 16.69
C GLY A 111 16.51 -14.51 17.05
N ILE A 112 15.54 -15.41 17.12
CA ILE A 112 15.77 -16.81 17.53
C ILE A 112 15.99 -17.80 16.37
N ASN A 113 15.39 -17.59 15.18
CA ASN A 113 15.54 -18.51 14.05
C ASN A 113 15.99 -17.84 12.75
N GLY A 114 16.34 -16.56 12.77
CA GLY A 114 16.68 -15.79 11.58
C GLY A 114 15.46 -15.39 10.73
N ASP A 115 15.76 -14.73 9.62
CA ASP A 115 14.76 -14.46 8.59
C ASP A 115 14.55 -15.69 7.72
N VAL A 116 13.43 -16.37 7.95
CA VAL A 116 13.03 -17.57 7.22
C VAL A 116 11.63 -17.39 6.66
N ALA A 117 11.26 -18.26 5.73
CA ALA A 117 9.89 -18.35 5.23
C ALA A 117 8.88 -18.47 6.39
N LEU A 118 7.71 -17.86 6.24
CA LEU A 118 6.62 -18.09 7.18
C LEU A 118 6.19 -19.56 7.14
N PRO A 119 6.12 -20.26 8.29
CA PRO A 119 5.51 -21.58 8.36
C PRO A 119 4.09 -21.56 7.79
N ALA A 120 3.75 -22.56 6.98
CA ALA A 120 2.47 -22.63 6.26
C ALA A 120 2.15 -21.40 5.37
N GLY A 121 3.15 -20.57 5.03
CA GLY A 121 2.99 -19.40 4.18
C GLY A 121 2.12 -18.29 4.77
N SER A 122 1.94 -18.27 6.10
CA SER A 122 1.11 -17.26 6.76
C SER A 122 1.58 -16.91 8.16
N PHE A 123 1.15 -15.73 8.61
CA PHE A 123 1.34 -15.24 9.96
C PHE A 123 0.02 -14.66 10.45
N THR A 124 -0.39 -15.02 11.65
CA THR A 124 -1.57 -14.44 12.31
C THR A 124 -1.17 -13.98 13.71
N TYR A 125 -1.37 -12.70 13.98
CA TYR A 125 -1.42 -12.14 15.32
C TYR A 125 -2.89 -11.91 15.69
N LEU A 126 -3.28 -12.36 16.87
CA LEU A 126 -4.63 -12.25 17.38
C LEU A 126 -4.59 -11.89 18.86
N ASN A 127 -5.34 -10.87 19.24
CA ASN A 127 -5.72 -10.60 20.63
C ASN A 127 -7.20 -10.19 20.67
N ASP A 128 -7.68 -9.76 21.84
CA ASP A 128 -9.10 -9.45 22.07
C ASP A 128 -9.68 -8.36 21.14
N TRP A 129 -8.82 -7.51 20.55
CA TRP A 129 -9.25 -6.31 19.83
C TRP A 129 -8.80 -6.26 18.38
N VAL A 130 -7.75 -7.01 18.04
CA VAL A 130 -7.04 -6.90 16.77
C VAL A 130 -6.73 -8.28 16.25
N ARG A 131 -7.09 -8.50 14.99
CA ARG A 131 -6.55 -9.58 14.18
C ARG A 131 -5.70 -8.96 13.08
N LEU A 132 -4.41 -9.32 13.03
CA LEU A 132 -3.51 -8.91 11.97
C LEU A 132 -2.95 -10.15 11.30
N GLN A 133 -3.17 -10.27 9.99
CA GLN A 133 -2.79 -11.43 9.20
C GLN A 133 -1.93 -11.02 8.02
N ALA A 134 -1.03 -11.91 7.64
CA ALA A 134 -0.31 -11.88 6.38
C ALA A 134 -0.25 -13.29 5.80
N PHE A 135 -0.39 -13.41 4.49
CA PHE A 135 -0.35 -14.69 3.78
C PHE A 135 0.32 -14.53 2.41
N ASN A 136 0.98 -15.60 1.96
CA ASN A 136 1.66 -15.68 0.67
C ASN A 136 0.70 -15.37 -0.49
N ALA A 137 1.20 -14.68 -1.51
CA ALA A 137 0.51 -14.53 -2.78
C ALA A 137 0.98 -15.61 -3.76
N ASN A 138 0.10 -16.54 -4.16
CA ASN A 138 0.29 -17.46 -5.29
C ASN A 138 1.72 -18.04 -5.44
N ASN A 139 2.15 -18.86 -4.47
CA ASN A 139 3.45 -19.53 -4.44
C ASN A 139 4.70 -18.62 -4.30
N HIS A 140 4.56 -17.31 -4.14
CA HIS A 140 5.66 -16.49 -3.67
C HIS A 140 5.92 -16.73 -2.17
N GLN A 141 7.19 -16.76 -1.79
CA GLN A 141 7.62 -17.00 -0.43
C GLN A 141 7.61 -15.69 0.37
N LEU A 142 6.69 -15.54 1.33
CA LEU A 142 6.74 -14.47 2.32
C LEU A 142 7.65 -14.89 3.48
N THR A 143 8.65 -14.07 3.80
CA THR A 143 9.56 -14.30 4.93
C THR A 143 9.12 -13.51 6.17
N ARG A 144 9.71 -13.84 7.33
CA ARG A 144 9.47 -13.12 8.58
C ARG A 144 9.91 -11.66 8.48
N GLY A 145 11.05 -11.40 7.85
CA GLY A 145 11.63 -10.07 7.64
C GLY A 145 10.77 -9.20 6.75
N VAL A 146 10.29 -9.74 5.62
CA VAL A 146 9.36 -9.03 4.74
C VAL A 146 8.04 -8.74 5.45
N THR A 147 7.50 -9.71 6.20
CA THR A 147 6.27 -9.51 6.99
C THR A 147 6.45 -8.43 8.06
N LEU A 148 7.59 -8.44 8.76
CA LEU A 148 7.93 -7.43 9.75
C LEU A 148 7.98 -6.04 9.10
N SER A 149 8.70 -5.91 7.98
CA SER A 149 8.79 -4.64 7.25
C SER A 149 7.41 -4.14 6.81
N ALA A 150 6.55 -5.03 6.29
CA ALA A 150 5.18 -4.71 5.91
C ALA A 150 4.34 -4.18 7.08
N PHE A 151 4.42 -4.79 8.27
CA PHE A 151 3.68 -4.33 9.46
C PHE A 151 4.23 -3.02 10.02
N LEU A 152 5.54 -2.79 9.95
CA LEU A 152 6.12 -1.49 10.29
C LEU A 152 5.68 -0.40 9.31
N ALA A 153 5.63 -0.72 8.02
CA ALA A 153 5.11 0.17 6.97
C ALA A 153 3.64 0.52 7.26
N LEU A 154 2.78 -0.48 7.52
CA LEU A 154 1.38 -0.30 7.88
C LEU A 154 1.21 0.61 9.11
N ARG A 155 1.95 0.32 10.19
CA ARG A 155 1.92 1.13 11.41
C ARG A 155 2.33 2.58 11.15
N SER A 156 3.37 2.80 10.36
CA SER A 156 3.85 4.15 10.05
C SER A 156 2.86 4.93 9.19
N TRP A 157 2.18 4.28 8.25
CA TRP A 157 1.08 4.87 7.48
C TRP A 157 -0.10 5.28 8.37
N MET A 158 -0.56 4.39 9.26
CA MET A 158 -1.64 4.67 10.22
C MET A 158 -1.32 5.90 11.09
N ILE A 159 -0.07 6.00 11.56
CA ILE A 159 0.40 7.14 12.35
C ILE A 159 0.45 8.43 11.52
N ALA A 160 0.98 8.37 10.29
CA ALA A 160 1.16 9.54 9.44
C ALA A 160 -0.18 10.21 9.05
N TYR A 161 -1.19 9.39 8.75
CA TYR A 161 -2.54 9.87 8.39
C TYR A 161 -3.50 9.96 9.59
N GLY A 162 -3.13 9.41 10.75
CA GLY A 162 -4.02 9.35 11.91
C GLY A 162 -5.28 8.50 11.66
N VAL A 163 -5.20 7.51 10.78
CA VAL A 163 -6.32 6.64 10.39
C VAL A 163 -6.17 5.25 10.99
N PHE A 164 -7.26 4.75 11.56
CA PHE A 164 -7.35 3.49 12.26
C PHE A 164 -8.67 2.83 11.89
N GLY A 165 -8.62 1.56 11.50
CA GLY A 165 -9.78 0.84 10.98
C GLY A 165 -9.39 -0.53 10.45
N THR A 166 -10.35 -1.19 9.82
CA THR A 166 -10.10 -2.45 9.12
C THR A 166 -9.45 -2.13 7.77
N ALA A 167 -8.30 -2.72 7.47
CA ALA A 167 -7.54 -2.44 6.27
C ALA A 167 -7.08 -3.72 5.58
N SER A 168 -7.19 -3.77 4.25
CA SER A 168 -6.54 -4.79 3.43
C SER A 168 -5.39 -4.16 2.65
N PHE A 169 -4.31 -4.93 2.51
CA PHE A 169 -3.13 -4.47 1.80
C PHE A 169 -2.43 -5.61 1.06
N LYS A 170 -1.70 -5.24 0.01
CA LYS A 170 -0.76 -6.11 -0.71
C LYS A 170 0.64 -5.87 -0.21
N ILE A 171 1.48 -6.90 -0.18
CA ILE A 171 2.86 -6.85 0.29
C ILE A 171 3.77 -7.16 -0.90
N TYR A 172 4.66 -6.22 -1.20
CA TYR A 172 5.65 -6.35 -2.26
C TYR A 172 7.05 -6.35 -1.65
N ASP A 173 7.95 -7.09 -2.27
CA ASP A 173 9.38 -7.00 -2.02
C ASP A 173 10.14 -6.85 -3.35
N GLY A 174 10.86 -5.74 -3.49
CA GLY A 174 11.32 -5.29 -4.80
C GLY A 174 10.13 -5.03 -5.71
N PHE A 175 10.11 -5.61 -6.90
CA PHE A 175 8.99 -5.49 -7.84
C PHE A 175 7.99 -6.66 -7.76
N ASN A 176 8.19 -7.60 -6.83
CA ASN A 176 7.40 -8.81 -6.75
C ASN A 176 6.30 -8.70 -5.69
N LEU A 177 5.07 -9.05 -6.06
CA LEU A 177 3.99 -9.27 -5.10
C LEU A 177 4.26 -10.59 -4.36
N VAL A 178 4.56 -10.50 -3.06
CA VAL A 178 4.94 -11.66 -2.24
C VAL A 178 3.85 -12.07 -1.26
N GLY A 179 2.94 -11.16 -0.92
CA GLY A 179 1.88 -11.47 0.04
C GLY A 179 0.70 -10.51 0.01
N SER A 180 -0.26 -10.80 0.87
CA SER A 180 -1.37 -9.91 1.21
C SER A 180 -1.57 -9.94 2.72
N GLY A 181 -2.22 -8.93 3.26
CA GLY A 181 -2.54 -8.88 4.68
C GLY A 181 -3.84 -8.14 4.96
N ASN A 182 -4.38 -8.44 6.14
CA ASN A 182 -5.61 -7.85 6.66
C ASN A 182 -5.36 -7.42 8.11
N LEU A 183 -5.74 -6.19 8.43
CA LEU A 183 -5.90 -5.70 9.79
C LEU A 183 -7.40 -5.60 10.04
N GLU A 184 -7.91 -6.33 11.02
CA GLU A 184 -9.30 -6.26 11.46
C GLU A 184 -9.35 -5.72 12.88
N LEU A 185 -10.31 -4.83 13.12
CA LEU A 185 -10.76 -4.58 14.47
C LEU A 185 -11.80 -5.63 14.85
N LEU A 186 -11.59 -6.30 15.98
CA LEU A 186 -12.57 -7.20 16.54
C LEU A 186 -13.49 -6.43 17.48
N ASN A 187 -14.79 -6.73 17.42
CA ASN A 187 -15.78 -6.20 18.35
C ASN A 187 -15.63 -6.95 19.69
N GLY A 188 -14.52 -6.70 20.38
CA GLY A 188 -14.19 -7.31 21.65
C GLY A 188 -14.67 -6.49 22.84
N LEU A 189 -15.90 -5.96 22.86
CA LEU A 189 -16.47 -5.64 24.16
C LEU A 189 -16.90 -6.98 24.76
N PRO A 190 -16.27 -7.48 25.85
CA PRO A 190 -17.00 -8.38 26.71
C PRO A 190 -18.25 -7.63 27.18
N ASN A 191 -19.42 -8.22 26.97
CA ASN A 191 -20.60 -7.84 27.74
C ASN A 191 -20.31 -7.99 29.23
#